data_AF-A0A3D5BN75-F1
#
_entry.id   AF-A0A3D5BN75-F1
#
_cell.length_a   1.000
_cell.length_b   1.000
_cell.length_c   1.000
_cell.angle_alpha   90.00
_cell.angle_beta   90.00
_cell.angle_gamma   90.00
#
_symmetry.space_group_name_H-M   'P 1'
#
loop_
_entity.id
_entity.type
_entity.pdbx_description
1 polymer ?
#
loop_
_entity_poly.entity_id
_entity_poly.type
_entity_poly.pdbx_seq_one_letter_code
_entity_poly.pdbx_strand_id
1 'polypeptide(L)'
;MLELDAGTYPVPNAGLRYELARDLRLPRGSWLRLRGENGAGKTTFLEHVLIPNLRDRHCLLYLAQDMDLQQNTMRATLALMGLEAPQGLGELASAWIEACGCREVVILDEFDKYLTAPQLDALGLGRFGWVVQVSHLERPGVRPDLPDGFELTFERPDAGRPEVHLGMERLWPV
;
A
#
# COMPACT_ATOMS: atom_id res chain seq x y z
N MET A 1 -14.62 -4.52 5.30
CA MET A 1 -13.77 -3.78 6.26
C MET A 1 -12.36 -4.31 6.05
N LEU A 2 -11.34 -3.46 6.02
CA LEU A 2 -9.95 -3.93 6.07
C LEU A 2 -9.56 -4.00 7.55
N GLU A 3 -9.21 -5.19 8.01
CA GLU A 3 -9.03 -5.48 9.44
C GLU A 3 -7.72 -6.25 9.70
N LEU A 4 -7.04 -5.89 10.80
CA LEU A 4 -5.93 -6.63 11.38
C LEU A 4 -6.02 -6.49 12.91
N ASP A 5 -6.09 -7.62 13.62
CA ASP A 5 -6.32 -7.64 15.07
C ASP A 5 -5.11 -7.07 15.84
N ALA A 6 -5.36 -6.51 17.02
CA ALA A 6 -4.28 -6.16 17.93
C ALA A 6 -3.45 -7.41 18.28
N GLY A 7 -2.15 -7.23 18.43
CA GLY A 7 -1.28 -8.33 18.83
C GLY A 7 0.15 -8.19 18.36
N THR A 8 0.85 -9.31 18.40
CA THR A 8 2.26 -9.41 18.07
C THR A 8 2.45 -10.27 16.84
N TYR A 9 3.11 -9.72 15.84
CA TYR A 9 3.34 -10.34 14.54
C TYR A 9 4.84 -10.60 14.34
N PRO A 10 5.33 -11.82 14.65
CA PRO A 10 6.72 -12.17 14.40
C PRO A 10 6.97 -12.40 12.90
N VAL A 11 8.07 -11.85 12.38
CA VAL A 11 8.59 -12.11 11.04
C VAL A 11 10.03 -12.63 11.17
N PRO A 12 10.21 -13.95 11.46
CA PRO A 12 11.51 -14.51 11.81
C PRO A 12 12.58 -14.33 10.74
N ASN A 13 12.18 -14.41 9.46
CA ASN A 13 13.10 -14.26 8.32
C ASN A 13 13.76 -12.87 8.26
N ALA A 14 13.09 -11.85 8.80
CA ALA A 14 13.62 -10.49 8.89
C ALA A 14 14.18 -10.16 10.27
N GLY A 15 14.06 -11.06 11.25
CA GLY A 15 14.43 -10.78 12.64
C GLY A 15 13.60 -9.67 13.28
N LEU A 16 12.36 -9.47 12.82
CA LEU A 16 11.46 -8.40 13.30
C LEU A 16 10.25 -8.96 14.02
N ARG A 17 9.69 -8.16 14.93
CA ARG A 17 8.45 -8.44 15.67
C ARG A 17 7.64 -7.16 15.76
N TYR A 18 6.49 -7.13 15.09
CA TYR A 18 5.61 -5.97 15.07
C TYR A 18 4.59 -6.05 16.20
N GLU A 19 4.42 -4.96 16.93
CA GLU A 19 3.50 -4.87 18.06
C GLU A 19 2.41 -3.84 17.73
N LEU A 20 1.21 -4.34 17.46
CA LEU A 20 0.03 -3.54 17.17
C LEU A 20 -0.84 -3.47 18.43
N ALA A 21 -0.84 -2.30 19.09
CA ALA A 21 -1.51 -2.13 20.38
C ALA A 21 -3.05 -2.16 20.32
N ARG A 22 -3.63 -1.92 19.14
CA ARG A 22 -5.08 -1.85 18.91
C ARG A 22 -5.41 -2.33 17.50
N ASP A 23 -6.58 -2.93 17.33
CA ASP A 23 -7.03 -3.40 16.02
C ASP A 23 -6.94 -2.28 14.98
N LEU A 24 -6.34 -2.60 13.85
CA LEU A 24 -6.39 -1.78 12.66
C LEU A 24 -7.71 -2.11 11.95
N ARG A 25 -8.69 -1.20 12.01
CA ARG A 25 -9.98 -1.35 11.33
C ARG A 25 -10.24 -0.14 10.45
N LEU A 26 -10.34 -0.37 9.14
CA LEU A 26 -10.49 0.70 8.15
C LEU A 26 -11.82 0.56 7.39
N PRO A 27 -12.70 1.56 7.43
CA PRO A 27 -13.92 1.57 6.62
C PRO A 27 -13.59 1.55 5.13
N ARG A 28 -14.54 1.14 4.30
CA ARG A 28 -14.39 1.21 2.84
C ARG A 28 -14.29 2.69 2.43
N GLY A 29 -13.41 3.01 1.48
CA GLY A 29 -13.04 4.38 1.10
C GLY A 29 -11.84 4.94 1.87
N SER A 30 -11.13 4.10 2.63
CA SER A 30 -9.98 4.55 3.43
C SER A 30 -8.66 4.53 2.67
N TRP A 31 -7.81 5.50 2.96
CA TRP A 31 -6.39 5.50 2.67
C TRP A 31 -5.59 5.16 3.94
N LEU A 32 -4.85 4.04 3.93
CA LEU A 32 -3.85 3.70 4.94
C LEU A 32 -2.44 4.04 4.43
N ARG A 33 -1.74 4.91 5.15
CA ARG A 33 -0.35 5.24 4.86
C ARG A 33 0.58 4.60 5.88
N LEU A 34 1.59 3.87 5.43
CA LEU A 34 2.64 3.29 6.27
C LEU A 34 3.82 4.27 6.33
N ARG A 35 4.14 4.76 7.54
CA ARG A 35 5.17 5.77 7.76
C ARG A 35 6.21 5.30 8.78
N GLY A 36 7.47 5.67 8.57
CA GLY A 36 8.58 5.35 9.46
C GLY A 36 9.90 5.51 8.72
N GLU A 37 11.00 5.53 9.45
CA GLU A 37 12.34 5.68 8.88
C GLU A 37 12.70 4.57 7.89
N ASN A 38 13.74 4.80 7.08
CA ASN A 38 14.33 3.73 6.27
C ASN A 38 14.82 2.62 7.20
N GLY A 39 14.46 1.37 6.91
CA GLY A 39 14.79 0.23 7.78
C GLY A 39 13.86 0.04 8.99
N ALA A 40 12.79 0.83 9.14
CA ALA A 40 11.77 0.62 10.17
C ALA A 40 10.88 -0.63 9.92
N GLY A 41 11.06 -1.33 8.79
CA GLY A 41 10.35 -2.58 8.49
C GLY A 41 8.97 -2.40 7.85
N LYS A 42 8.69 -1.30 7.15
CA LYS A 42 7.39 -1.02 6.51
C LYS A 42 7.02 -2.05 5.43
N THR A 43 7.88 -2.21 4.40
CA THR A 43 7.69 -3.19 3.32
C THR A 43 7.65 -4.61 3.87
N THR A 44 8.51 -4.94 4.83
CA THR A 44 8.50 -6.25 5.50
C THR A 44 7.16 -6.52 6.22
N PHE A 45 6.58 -5.53 6.92
CA PHE A 45 5.25 -5.68 7.51
C PHE A 45 4.18 -5.81 6.44
N LEU A 46 4.24 -5.00 5.38
CA LEU A 46 3.31 -5.06 4.26
C LEU A 46 3.27 -6.47 3.65
N GLU A 47 4.43 -7.03 3.33
CA GLU A 47 4.57 -8.31 2.62
C GLU A 47 4.34 -9.54 3.51
N HIS A 48 4.73 -9.48 4.78
CA HIS A 48 4.69 -10.65 5.67
C HIS A 48 3.59 -10.63 6.73
N VAL A 49 2.93 -9.48 6.94
CA VAL A 49 1.84 -9.35 7.89
C VAL A 49 0.58 -8.89 7.19
N LEU A 50 0.58 -7.71 6.58
CA LEU A 50 -0.65 -7.11 6.06
C LEU A 50 -1.20 -7.89 4.85
N ILE A 51 -0.43 -8.06 3.78
CA ILE A 51 -0.86 -8.79 2.57
C ILE A 51 -1.33 -10.21 2.89
N PRO A 52 -0.61 -11.03 3.69
CA PRO A 52 -1.07 -12.36 4.06
C PRO A 52 -2.40 -12.37 4.80
N ASN A 53 -2.67 -11.39 5.66
CA ASN A 53 -3.96 -11.28 6.37
C ASN A 53 -5.10 -10.81 5.44
N LEU A 54 -4.79 -10.02 4.40
CA LEU A 54 -5.80 -9.48 3.50
C LEU A 54 -6.16 -10.39 2.33
N ARG A 55 -5.18 -11.13 1.78
CA ARG A 55 -5.34 -11.87 0.52
C ARG A 55 -6.38 -13.00 0.56
N ASP A 56 -6.70 -13.50 1.75
CA ASP A 56 -7.69 -14.57 1.92
C ASP A 56 -9.14 -14.05 1.83
N ARG A 57 -9.34 -12.74 1.99
CA ARG A 57 -10.66 -12.09 2.05
C ARG A 57 -10.88 -11.03 0.98
N HIS A 58 -9.81 -10.56 0.34
CA HIS A 58 -9.84 -9.44 -0.58
C HIS A 58 -9.01 -9.71 -1.83
N CYS A 59 -9.51 -9.27 -2.98
CA CYS A 59 -8.68 -9.14 -4.17
C CYS A 59 -7.70 -7.97 -3.99
N LEU A 60 -6.42 -8.20 -4.27
CA LEU A 60 -5.36 -7.21 -4.08
C LEU A 60 -4.73 -6.85 -5.43
N LEU A 61 -4.53 -5.55 -5.66
CA LEU A 61 -3.69 -5.06 -6.75
C LEU A 61 -2.43 -4.42 -6.18
N TYR A 62 -1.28 -5.08 -6.37
CA TYR A 62 0.00 -4.66 -5.81
C TYR A 62 0.85 -3.97 -6.87
N LEU A 63 1.24 -2.72 -6.60
CA LEU A 63 2.22 -1.97 -7.38
C LEU A 63 3.51 -1.92 -6.57
N ALA A 64 4.43 -2.81 -6.92
CA ALA A 64 5.68 -3.05 -6.22
C ALA A 64 6.70 -1.91 -6.45
N GLN A 65 7.73 -1.86 -5.62
CA GLN A 65 8.89 -0.98 -5.79
C GLN A 65 9.83 -1.43 -6.93
N ASP A 66 9.91 -2.74 -7.23
CA ASP A 66 10.74 -3.28 -8.33
C ASP A 66 10.13 -2.90 -9.69
N MET A 67 10.64 -1.84 -10.29
CA MET A 67 10.09 -1.26 -11.52
C MET A 67 10.27 -2.13 -12.75
N ASP A 68 11.33 -2.92 -12.83
CA ASP A 68 11.57 -3.76 -14.00
C ASP A 68 10.57 -4.93 -13.99
N LEU A 69 10.42 -5.59 -12.83
CA LEU A 69 9.43 -6.65 -12.68
C LEU A 69 8.00 -6.10 -12.83
N GLN A 70 7.69 -4.96 -12.21
CA GLN A 70 6.37 -4.35 -12.24
C GLN A 70 5.99 -3.97 -13.68
N GLN A 71 6.85 -3.26 -14.40
CA GLN A 71 6.56 -2.86 -15.79
C GLN A 71 6.39 -4.07 -16.71
N ASN A 72 7.27 -5.06 -16.60
CA ASN A 72 7.14 -6.28 -17.40
C ASN A 72 5.84 -7.03 -17.10
N THR A 73 5.43 -7.10 -15.84
CA THR A 73 4.15 -7.69 -15.42
C THR A 73 2.97 -6.94 -16.02
N MET A 74 2.97 -5.60 -15.95
CA MET A 74 1.91 -4.77 -16.54
C MET A 74 1.81 -4.97 -18.06
N ARG A 75 2.95 -4.91 -18.77
CA ARG A 75 3.02 -5.10 -20.23
C ARG A 75 2.56 -6.49 -20.64
N ALA A 76 3.04 -7.53 -19.96
CA ALA A 76 2.64 -8.90 -20.26
C ALA A 76 1.14 -9.12 -20.02
N THR A 77 0.60 -8.59 -18.92
CA THR A 77 -0.84 -8.68 -18.62
C THR A 77 -1.67 -8.03 -19.71
N LEU A 78 -1.35 -6.79 -20.10
CA LEU A 78 -2.06 -6.08 -21.17
C LEU A 78 -1.98 -6.83 -22.50
N ALA A 79 -0.79 -7.33 -22.86
CA ALA A 79 -0.60 -8.10 -24.09
C ALA A 79 -1.42 -9.40 -24.11
N LEU A 80 -1.49 -10.13 -22.98
CA LEU A 80 -2.32 -11.34 -22.85
C LEU A 80 -3.81 -11.05 -23.00
N MET A 81 -4.23 -9.82 -22.68
CA MET A 81 -5.60 -9.35 -22.86
C MET A 81 -5.86 -8.74 -24.24
N GLY A 82 -4.86 -8.72 -25.13
CA GLY A 82 -4.95 -8.12 -26.46
C GLY A 82 -4.98 -6.59 -26.44
N LEU A 83 -4.51 -5.97 -25.36
CA LEU A 83 -4.47 -4.52 -25.17
C LEU A 83 -3.07 -3.97 -25.48
N GLU A 84 -3.01 -2.77 -26.04
CA GLU A 84 -1.75 -2.05 -26.21
C GLU A 84 -1.18 -1.61 -24.85
N ALA A 85 0.14 -1.74 -24.69
CA ALA A 85 0.84 -1.32 -23.49
C ALA A 85 1.51 0.05 -23.68
N PRO A 86 1.05 1.11 -23.00
CA PRO A 86 1.66 2.44 -23.09
C PRO A 86 3.15 2.44 -22.75
N GLN A 87 3.89 3.41 -23.28
CA GLN A 87 5.33 3.56 -23.00
C GLN A 87 5.59 4.25 -21.66
N GLY A 88 4.81 5.28 -21.33
CA GLY A 88 4.92 6.00 -20.06
C GLY A 88 4.40 5.19 -18.88
N LEU A 89 5.09 5.29 -17.74
CA LEU A 89 4.78 4.49 -16.54
C LEU A 89 3.39 4.79 -15.97
N GLY A 90 3.01 6.07 -15.89
CA GLY A 90 1.71 6.47 -15.38
C GLY A 90 0.57 5.92 -16.24
N GLU A 91 0.67 6.08 -17.57
CA GLU A 91 -0.31 5.57 -18.51
C GLU A 91 -0.35 4.03 -18.51
N LEU A 92 0.81 3.38 -18.41
CA LEU A 92 0.92 1.92 -18.31
C LEU A 92 0.22 1.41 -17.04
N ALA A 93 0.46 2.06 -15.90
CA ALA A 93 -0.17 1.72 -14.63
C ALA A 93 -1.69 1.93 -14.68
N SER A 94 -2.18 3.07 -15.19
CA SER A 94 -3.62 3.31 -15.35
C SER A 94 -4.27 2.27 -16.26
N ALA A 95 -3.68 1.98 -17.43
CA ALA A 95 -4.20 0.98 -18.35
C ALA A 95 -4.26 -0.43 -17.71
N TRP A 96 -3.22 -0.80 -16.97
CA TRP A 96 -3.17 -2.07 -16.26
C TRP A 96 -4.19 -2.15 -15.11
N ILE A 97 -4.33 -1.09 -14.32
CA ILE A 97 -5.37 -0.97 -13.28
C ILE A 97 -6.76 -1.16 -13.89
N GLU A 98 -7.04 -0.52 -15.04
CA GLU A 98 -8.31 -0.72 -15.73
C GLU A 98 -8.54 -2.17 -16.12
N ALA A 99 -7.54 -2.80 -16.73
CA ALA A 99 -7.61 -4.16 -17.25
C ALA A 99 -7.79 -5.22 -16.14
N CYS A 100 -7.14 -5.07 -14.98
CA CYS A 100 -7.14 -6.06 -13.90
C CYS A 100 -8.51 -6.28 -13.23
N GLY A 101 -9.47 -5.35 -13.36
CA GLY A 101 -10.82 -5.47 -12.77
C GLY A 101 -10.91 -5.47 -11.24
N CYS A 102 -9.81 -5.64 -10.51
CA CYS A 102 -9.75 -5.55 -9.05
C CYS A 102 -10.01 -4.10 -8.59
N ARG A 103 -10.99 -3.91 -7.70
CA ARG A 103 -11.34 -2.62 -7.08
C ARG A 103 -11.52 -2.73 -5.57
N GLU A 104 -10.99 -3.78 -4.95
CA GLU A 104 -11.05 -3.96 -3.51
C GLU A 104 -9.90 -3.23 -2.82
N VAL A 105 -8.68 -3.73 -2.94
CA VAL A 105 -7.50 -3.11 -2.32
C VAL A 105 -6.45 -2.81 -3.38
N VAL A 106 -5.97 -1.56 -3.41
CA VAL A 106 -4.75 -1.20 -4.14
C VAL A 106 -3.64 -0.92 -3.14
N ILE A 107 -2.46 -1.45 -3.42
CA ILE A 107 -1.27 -1.31 -2.60
C ILE A 107 -0.19 -0.65 -3.45
N LEU A 108 0.32 0.47 -2.97
CA LEU A 108 1.42 1.23 -3.57
C LEU A 108 2.63 1.11 -2.66
N ASP A 109 3.59 0.25 -2.99
CA ASP A 109 4.84 0.11 -2.23
C ASP A 109 5.92 1.01 -2.83
N GLU A 110 6.05 2.22 -2.30
CA GLU A 110 6.93 3.30 -2.81
C GLU A 110 6.73 3.67 -4.28
N PHE A 111 5.68 3.16 -4.92
CA PHE A 111 5.39 3.37 -6.33
C PHE A 111 5.17 4.84 -6.69
N ASP A 112 4.69 5.63 -5.72
CA ASP A 112 4.46 7.07 -5.85
C ASP A 112 5.73 7.86 -6.17
N LYS A 113 6.93 7.35 -5.83
CA LYS A 113 8.22 7.99 -6.17
C LYS A 113 8.47 8.08 -7.68
N TYR A 114 7.82 7.22 -8.46
CA TYR A 114 8.00 7.14 -9.91
C TYR A 114 6.94 7.90 -10.69
N LEU A 115 5.98 8.53 -9.99
CA LEU A 115 4.88 9.26 -10.59
C LEU A 115 4.91 10.73 -10.18
N THR A 116 4.52 11.59 -11.11
CA THR A 116 4.12 12.96 -10.77
C THR A 116 2.75 12.95 -10.07
N ALA A 117 2.41 14.00 -9.31
CA ALA A 117 1.10 14.09 -8.67
C ALA A 117 -0.09 13.92 -9.66
N PRO A 118 -0.09 14.54 -10.87
CA PRO A 118 -1.14 14.29 -11.85
C PRO A 118 -1.24 12.84 -12.32
N GLN A 119 -0.11 12.13 -12.44
CA GLN A 119 -0.11 10.72 -12.81
C GLN A 119 -0.64 9.83 -11.68
N LEU A 120 -0.30 10.14 -10.43
CA LEU A 120 -0.85 9.44 -9.27
C LEU A 120 -2.37 9.63 -9.18
N ASP A 121 -2.86 10.85 -9.43
CA ASP A 121 -4.29 11.15 -9.45
C ASP A 121 -5.01 10.41 -10.61
N ALA A 122 -4.35 10.30 -11.76
CA ALA A 122 -4.86 9.57 -12.92
C ALA A 122 -4.98 8.05 -12.71
N LEU A 123 -4.42 7.48 -11.64
CA LEU A 123 -4.68 6.08 -11.26
C LEU A 123 -6.13 5.88 -10.76
N GLY A 124 -6.82 6.96 -10.35
CA GLY A 124 -8.20 6.92 -9.89
C GLY A 124 -8.36 6.07 -8.62
N LEU A 125 -7.49 6.30 -7.62
CA LEU A 125 -7.39 5.52 -6.39
C LEU A 125 -8.69 5.52 -5.56
N GLY A 126 -9.50 6.58 -5.59
CA GLY A 126 -10.82 6.63 -4.93
C GLY A 126 -11.85 5.62 -5.43
N ARG A 127 -11.57 4.90 -6.53
CA ARG A 127 -12.42 3.80 -7.02
C ARG A 127 -12.19 2.49 -6.27
N PHE A 128 -11.12 2.41 -5.47
CA PHE A 128 -10.83 1.23 -4.67
C PHE A 128 -11.57 1.27 -3.33
N GLY A 129 -11.87 0.10 -2.80
CA GLY A 129 -12.39 -0.02 -1.44
C GLY A 129 -11.38 0.43 -0.39
N TRP A 130 -10.08 0.19 -0.62
CA TRP A 130 -8.99 0.61 0.26
C TRP A 130 -7.73 0.92 -0.55
N VAL A 131 -7.01 1.94 -0.13
CA VAL A 131 -5.69 2.30 -0.64
C VAL A 131 -4.68 2.09 0.48
N VAL A 132 -3.66 1.27 0.24
CA VAL A 132 -2.52 1.09 1.16
C VAL A 132 -1.30 1.67 0.49
N GLN A 133 -0.59 2.57 1.15
CA GLN A 133 0.58 3.23 0.57
C GLN A 133 1.76 3.19 1.53
N VAL A 134 2.88 2.63 1.09
CA VAL A 134 4.20 2.87 1.69
C VAL A 134 4.81 4.05 0.96
N SER A 135 5.08 5.15 1.67
CA SER A 135 5.64 6.35 1.03
C SER A 135 6.55 7.12 1.97
N HIS A 136 7.66 7.58 1.42
CA HIS A 136 8.61 8.49 2.07
C HIS A 136 8.38 9.97 1.71
N LEU A 137 7.44 10.26 0.82
CA LEU A 137 7.12 11.63 0.41
C LEU A 137 6.39 12.37 1.56
N GLU A 138 6.17 13.67 1.42
CA GLU A 138 5.40 14.41 2.42
C GLU A 138 3.95 13.89 2.52
N ARG A 139 3.29 14.18 3.65
CA ARG A 139 1.89 13.78 3.86
C ARG A 139 1.04 14.33 2.71
N PRO A 140 0.30 13.48 1.97
CA PRO A 140 -0.64 14.00 0.99
C PRO A 140 -1.69 14.85 1.74
N GLY A 141 -2.14 15.92 1.10
CA GLY A 141 -3.30 16.67 1.56
C GLY A 141 -4.56 15.80 1.57
N VAL A 142 -5.63 16.30 2.18
CA VAL A 142 -6.96 15.66 2.17
C VAL A 142 -7.34 15.29 0.74
N ARG A 143 -7.81 14.06 0.54
CA ARG A 143 -8.20 13.52 -0.77
C ARG A 143 -9.73 13.48 -0.86
N PRO A 144 -10.36 14.28 -1.74
CA PRO A 144 -11.83 14.35 -1.81
C PRO A 144 -12.50 13.02 -2.17
N ASP A 145 -11.77 12.13 -2.85
CA ASP A 145 -12.22 10.83 -3.32
C ASP A 145 -11.99 9.69 -2.32
N LEU A 146 -11.33 9.97 -1.19
CA LEU A 146 -11.04 9.02 -0.12
C LEU A 146 -11.43 9.66 1.23
N PRO A 147 -12.68 9.46 1.69
CA PRO A 147 -13.25 10.19 2.83
C PRO A 147 -12.50 9.98 4.15
N ASP A 148 -11.74 8.89 4.27
CA ASP A 148 -11.03 8.53 5.48
C ASP A 148 -9.53 8.35 5.23
N GLY A 149 -8.70 9.09 5.98
CA GLY A 149 -7.26 8.97 5.94
C GLY A 149 -6.69 8.47 7.26
N PHE A 150 -5.78 7.50 7.19
CA PHE A 150 -5.10 6.90 8.34
C PHE A 150 -3.60 6.80 8.09
N GLU A 151 -2.82 6.99 9.15
CA GLU A 151 -1.37 6.75 9.16
C GLU A 151 -1.06 5.63 10.17
N LEU A 152 -0.26 4.65 9.74
CA LEU A 152 0.33 3.63 10.58
C LEU A 152 1.82 3.92 10.69
N THR A 153 2.23 4.45 11.84
CA THR A 153 3.60 4.79 12.17
C THR A 153 4.36 3.59 12.70
N PHE A 154 5.56 3.40 12.19
CA PHE A 154 6.50 2.35 12.55
C PHE A 154 7.62 2.97 13.38
N GLU A 155 7.64 2.65 14.67
CA GLU A 155 8.66 3.12 15.60
C GLU A 155 9.53 1.94 16.01
N ARG A 156 10.83 2.03 15.69
CA ARG A 156 11.83 1.05 16.09
C ARG A 156 12.74 1.70 17.14
N PRO A 157 12.58 1.38 18.43
CA PRO A 157 13.32 2.07 19.51
C PRO A 157 14.84 1.92 19.39
N ASP A 158 15.27 0.79 18.84
CA ASP A 158 16.67 0.43 18.65
C ASP A 158 16.81 -0.46 17.41
N ALA A 159 17.67 -0.06 16.47
CA ALA A 159 17.95 -0.82 15.24
C ALA A 159 18.60 -2.19 15.51
N GLY A 160 19.14 -2.43 16.71
CA GLY A 160 19.63 -3.74 17.17
C GLY A 160 18.55 -4.66 17.75
N ARG A 161 17.33 -4.15 17.95
CA ARG A 161 16.23 -4.90 18.55
C ARG A 161 15.19 -5.36 17.52
N PRO A 162 14.54 -6.51 17.74
CA PRO A 162 13.52 -7.02 16.84
C PRO A 162 12.20 -6.23 16.91
N GLU A 163 11.94 -5.54 18.03
CA GLU A 163 10.66 -4.87 18.26
C GLU A 163 10.42 -3.66 17.35
N VAL A 164 9.24 -3.63 16.74
CA VAL A 164 8.71 -2.48 15.99
C VAL A 164 7.32 -2.18 16.52
N HIS A 165 7.12 -1.00 17.10
CA HIS A 165 5.83 -0.57 17.62
C HIS A 165 5.02 0.11 16.51
N LEU A 166 3.76 -0.28 16.39
CA LEU A 166 2.84 0.24 15.39
C LEU A 166 1.81 1.18 16.04
N GLY A 167 1.91 2.45 15.69
CA GLY A 167 0.98 3.50 16.14
C GLY A 167 0.03 3.90 15.01
N MET A 168 -1.27 3.88 15.25
CA MET A 168 -2.26 4.34 14.27
C MET A 168 -2.70 5.78 14.58
N GLU A 169 -2.86 6.63 13.57
CA GLU A 169 -3.42 7.97 13.68
C GLU A 169 -4.47 8.16 12.57
N ARG A 170 -5.56 8.89 12.84
CA ARG A 170 -6.49 9.33 11.78
C ARG A 170 -6.01 10.69 11.28
N LEU A 171 -5.75 10.81 9.99
CA LEU A 171 -5.21 12.03 9.36
C LEU A 171 -6.31 13.03 9.03
N TRP A 172 -7.42 12.57 8.46
CA TRP A 172 -8.60 13.39 8.20
C TRP A 172 -9.88 12.58 8.42
N PRO A 173 -10.90 13.21 9.00
CA PRO A 173 -12.29 12.83 8.81
C PRO A 173 -12.95 13.65 7.69
N VAL A 174 -14.07 13.13 7.19
CA VAL A 174 -15.28 13.93 6.96
C VAL A 174 -16.14 13.85 8.23
#